data_AF-A0A4E0QYE4-F1
#
_entry.id   AF-A0A4E0QYE4-F1
#
_cell.length_a   1.000
_cell.length_b   1.000
_cell.length_c   1.000
_cell.angle_alpha   90.00
_cell.angle_beta   90.00
_cell.angle_gamma   90.00
#
_symmetry.space_group_name_H-M   'P 1'
#
loop_
_entity.id
_entity.type
_entity.pdbx_description
1 polymer ?
#
loop_
_entity_poly.entity_id
_entity_poly.type
_entity_poly.pdbx_seq_one_letter_code
_entity_poly.pdbx_strand_id
1 'polypeptide(L)'
;MPEENYRLTTLPKILVFRPKRRQGQVERIQDPRTCIVRGLFKRETNWDIFVGLRAQLLIEPNYAATGDSGTGTRTYNGRIDSSFGQSGKCRLVLNDDLPEEVVQQFLRKGAKKTTEAINVLGQDRVKIDVVLEFKRHVFDVKRRILQ
;
A
#
# COMPACT_ATOMS: atom_id res chain seq x y z
N MET A 1 -8.07 -43.23 16.64
CA MET A 1 -7.06 -42.33 17.23
C MET A 1 -6.73 -41.27 16.19
N PRO A 2 -7.16 -40.01 16.31
CA PRO A 2 -6.65 -38.97 15.42
C PRO A 2 -5.14 -38.83 15.66
N GLU A 3 -4.34 -38.91 14.60
CA GLU A 3 -2.89 -38.76 14.72
C GLU A 3 -2.56 -37.43 15.41
N GLU A 4 -1.75 -37.46 16.45
CA GLU A 4 -1.40 -36.28 17.26
C GLU A 4 -0.78 -35.14 16.41
N ASN A 5 -0.20 -35.49 15.26
CA ASN A 5 0.43 -34.58 14.30
C ASN A 5 -0.45 -34.16 13.12
N TYR A 6 -1.76 -34.47 13.12
CA TYR A 6 -2.67 -34.11 12.01
C TYR A 6 -2.66 -32.62 11.65
N ARG A 7 -2.33 -31.75 12.62
CA ARG A 7 -2.19 -30.31 12.43
C ARG A 7 -1.03 -29.92 11.52
N LEU A 8 0.00 -30.75 11.44
CA LEU A 8 1.21 -30.53 10.66
C LEU A 8 1.21 -31.35 9.36
N THR A 9 0.55 -32.51 9.35
CA THR A 9 0.57 -33.44 8.20
C THR A 9 -0.65 -33.33 7.30
N THR A 10 -1.83 -33.06 7.87
CA THR A 10 -3.12 -33.11 7.16
C THR A 10 -3.69 -31.71 6.94
N LEU A 11 -3.70 -30.86 7.98
CA LEU A 11 -4.27 -29.51 7.87
C LEU A 11 -3.61 -28.62 6.81
N PRO A 12 -2.27 -28.64 6.58
CA PRO A 12 -1.65 -27.84 5.52
C PRO A 12 -2.05 -28.28 4.10
N LYS A 13 -2.58 -29.50 3.93
CA LYS A 13 -3.10 -30.00 2.64
C LYS A 13 -4.50 -29.45 2.35
N ILE A 14 -5.21 -28.97 3.36
CA ILE A 14 -6.54 -28.38 3.20
C ILE A 14 -6.37 -26.91 2.85
N LEU A 15 -6.75 -26.55 1.62
CA LEU A 15 -6.61 -25.22 1.03
C LEU A 15 -7.62 -24.20 1.60
N VAL A 16 -7.59 -23.97 2.91
CA VAL A 16 -8.43 -22.98 3.58
C VAL A 16 -7.74 -21.63 3.59
N PHE A 17 -8.31 -20.68 2.84
CA PHE A 17 -7.81 -19.33 2.75
C PHE A 17 -8.71 -18.35 3.49
N ARG A 18 -8.10 -17.41 4.21
CA ARG A 18 -8.80 -16.27 4.79
C ARG A 18 -8.46 -15.00 4.01
N PRO A 19 -9.43 -14.33 3.37
CA PRO A 19 -9.18 -13.05 2.73
C PRO A 19 -8.80 -12.01 3.78
N LYS A 20 -7.85 -11.16 3.43
CA LYS A 20 -7.33 -10.07 4.24
C LYS A 20 -7.20 -8.83 3.36
N ARG A 21 -7.61 -7.71 3.92
CA ARG A 21 -7.48 -6.39 3.32
C ARG A 21 -6.70 -5.50 4.27
N ARG A 22 -5.75 -4.74 3.75
CA ARG A 22 -5.01 -3.70 4.46
C ARG A 22 -5.15 -2.40 3.69
N GLN A 23 -5.23 -1.31 4.44
CA GLN A 23 -5.32 0.03 3.90
C GLN A 23 -4.17 0.86 4.44
N GLY A 24 -3.61 1.71 3.59
CA GLY A 24 -2.57 2.65 3.91
C GLY A 24 -2.75 3.93 3.11
N GLN A 25 -1.83 4.87 3.27
CA GLN A 25 -1.86 6.15 2.58
C GLN A 25 -0.50 6.46 1.99
N VAL A 26 -0.47 7.11 0.82
CA VAL A 26 0.79 7.62 0.26
C VAL A 26 1.28 8.78 1.11
N GLU A 27 2.54 8.70 1.54
CA GLU A 27 3.20 9.77 2.29
C GLU A 27 4.00 10.69 1.37
N ARG A 28 4.73 10.10 0.42
CA ARG A 28 5.55 10.83 -0.56
C ARG A 28 5.73 10.02 -1.84
N ILE A 29 5.89 10.71 -2.95
CA ILE A 29 6.20 10.13 -4.25
C ILE A 29 7.69 10.42 -4.52
N GLN A 30 8.47 9.41 -4.89
CA GLN A 30 9.87 9.59 -5.26
C GLN A 30 9.98 9.80 -6.77
N ASP A 31 9.37 8.90 -7.54
CA ASP A 31 9.27 8.96 -8.99
C ASP A 31 7.81 8.80 -9.42
N PRO A 32 7.45 9.14 -10.67
CA PRO A 32 6.10 8.89 -11.22
C PRO A 32 5.64 7.43 -11.08
N ARG A 33 6.58 6.49 -10.99
CA ARG A 33 6.35 5.05 -10.79
C ARG A 33 6.69 4.55 -9.39
N THR A 34 7.22 5.37 -8.49
CA THR A 34 7.65 4.90 -7.16
C THR A 34 7.11 5.81 -6.07
N CYS A 35 6.38 5.21 -5.12
CA CYS A 35 5.81 5.95 -4.01
C CYS A 35 6.07 5.24 -2.68
N ILE A 36 6.03 6.03 -1.61
CA ILE A 36 6.23 5.56 -0.25
C ILE A 36 4.91 5.64 0.49
N VAL A 37 4.48 4.49 0.99
CA VAL A 37 3.19 4.30 1.64
C VAL A 37 3.42 4.10 3.13
N ARG A 38 2.58 4.73 3.94
CA ARG A 38 2.53 4.60 5.39
C ARG A 38 1.23 3.93 5.84
N GLY A 39 1.25 3.34 7.03
CA GLY A 39 0.05 2.77 7.66
C GLY A 39 -0.40 1.40 7.11
N LEU A 40 0.18 0.93 6.00
CA LEU A 40 -0.14 -0.38 5.41
C LEU A 40 0.41 -1.55 6.26
N PHE A 41 1.52 -1.34 6.95
CA PHE A 41 2.21 -2.34 7.75
C PHE A 41 2.65 -1.79 9.12
N LYS A 42 2.75 -2.68 10.11
CA LYS A 42 3.37 -2.37 11.40
C LYS A 42 4.88 -2.56 11.32
N ARG A 43 5.64 -1.94 12.22
CA ARG A 43 7.11 -2.04 12.30
C ARG A 43 7.63 -3.48 12.35
N GLU A 44 6.95 -4.35 13.09
CA GLU A 44 7.29 -5.76 13.31
C GLU A 44 6.83 -6.71 12.19
N THR A 45 6.32 -6.18 11.07
CA THR A 45 5.83 -7.02 9.97
C THR A 45 7.00 -7.71 9.28
N ASN A 46 6.93 -9.03 9.11
CA ASN A 46 7.83 -9.75 8.21
C ASN A 46 7.56 -9.30 6.77
N TRP A 47 8.53 -8.62 6.15
CA TRP A 47 8.39 -8.01 4.82
C TRP A 47 8.54 -8.99 3.68
N ASP A 48 9.35 -10.03 3.86
CA ASP A 48 9.74 -10.96 2.79
C ASP A 48 8.52 -11.67 2.17
N ILE A 49 7.45 -11.84 2.95
CA ILE A 49 6.20 -12.45 2.50
C ILE A 49 5.25 -11.48 1.77
N PHE A 50 5.54 -10.17 1.80
CA PHE A 50 4.72 -9.12 1.15
C PHE A 50 5.40 -8.48 -0.06
N VAL A 51 6.72 -8.63 -0.20
CA VAL A 51 7.45 -8.19 -1.40
C VAL A 51 6.89 -8.92 -2.63
N GLY A 52 6.64 -8.16 -3.70
CA GLY A 52 6.07 -8.66 -4.96
C GLY A 52 4.54 -8.72 -5.01
N LEU A 53 3.84 -8.55 -3.87
CA LEU A 53 2.37 -8.51 -3.86
C LEU A 53 1.85 -7.23 -4.54
N ARG A 54 0.69 -7.34 -5.18
CA ARG A 54 0.04 -6.24 -5.89
C ARG A 54 -0.76 -5.39 -4.91
N ALA A 55 -0.57 -4.08 -4.93
CA ALA A 55 -1.41 -3.13 -4.21
C ALA A 55 -2.09 -2.19 -5.20
N GLN A 56 -3.29 -1.72 -4.85
CA GLN A 56 -4.05 -0.76 -5.63
C GLN A 56 -3.95 0.60 -4.96
N LEU A 57 -3.69 1.64 -5.74
CA LEU A 57 -3.75 3.02 -5.29
C LEU A 57 -5.06 3.60 -5.80
N LEU A 58 -5.80 4.20 -4.90
CA LEU A 58 -7.04 4.90 -5.19
C LEU A 58 -6.75 6.38 -5.00
N ILE A 59 -6.79 7.12 -6.11
CA ILE A 59 -6.67 8.57 -6.12
C ILE A 59 -8.08 9.12 -6.21
N GLU A 60 -8.52 9.78 -5.16
CA GLU A 60 -9.76 10.56 -5.22
C GLU A 60 -9.53 11.79 -6.09
N PRO A 61 -10.38 12.06 -7.09
CA PRO A 61 -10.29 13.25 -7.93
C PRO A 61 -10.70 14.44 -7.07
N ASN A 62 -9.76 14.98 -6.31
CA ASN A 62 -10.02 16.15 -5.49
C ASN A 62 -9.84 17.38 -6.39
N TYR A 63 -10.98 17.99 -6.73
CA TYR A 63 -11.19 19.18 -7.56
C TYR A 63 -11.25 18.95 -9.08
N ALA A 64 -12.46 18.65 -9.57
CA ALA A 64 -12.84 18.90 -10.95
C ALA A 64 -12.84 20.43 -11.20
N ALA A 65 -11.68 21.01 -11.51
CA ALA A 65 -11.62 22.25 -12.26
C ALA A 65 -11.56 21.89 -13.73
N THR A 66 -12.63 22.25 -14.44
CA THR A 66 -12.69 22.30 -15.91
C THR A 66 -12.92 20.96 -16.61
N GLY A 67 -14.20 20.67 -16.83
CA GLY A 67 -14.71 20.27 -18.14
C GLY A 67 -14.30 18.91 -18.73
N ASP A 68 -13.49 18.10 -18.05
CA ASP A 68 -13.15 16.78 -18.54
C ASP A 68 -13.91 15.67 -17.81
N SER A 69 -14.50 14.78 -18.59
CA SER A 69 -15.58 13.87 -18.23
C SER A 69 -15.09 12.62 -17.48
N GLY A 70 -14.28 12.83 -16.44
CA GLY A 70 -13.59 11.76 -15.69
C GLY A 70 -13.87 11.82 -14.18
N THR A 71 -15.13 11.86 -13.78
CA THR A 71 -15.64 11.83 -12.39
C THR A 71 -15.50 10.45 -11.71
N GLY A 72 -14.36 9.79 -11.87
CA GLY A 72 -14.11 8.46 -11.30
C GLY A 72 -12.83 8.42 -10.48
N THR A 73 -12.87 7.76 -9.33
CA THR A 73 -11.68 7.36 -8.57
C THR A 73 -10.71 6.64 -9.52
N ARG A 74 -9.53 7.21 -9.74
CA ARG A 74 -8.52 6.58 -10.59
C ARG A 74 -7.81 5.51 -9.79
N THR A 75 -7.83 4.29 -10.30
CA THR A 75 -7.16 3.15 -9.67
C THR A 75 -5.87 2.86 -10.41
N TYR A 76 -4.75 2.86 -9.70
CA TYR A 76 -3.43 2.48 -10.25
C TYR A 76 -2.98 1.18 -9.59
N ASN A 77 -2.41 0.28 -10.41
CA ASN A 77 -1.86 -0.97 -9.90
C ASN A 77 -0.37 -0.81 -9.63
N GLY A 78 0.08 -1.27 -8.48
CA GLY A 78 1.49 -1.34 -8.12
C GLY A 78 1.86 -2.65 -7.45
N ARG A 79 3.15 -2.83 -7.20
CA ARG A 79 3.74 -3.95 -6.47
C ARG A 79 4.61 -3.44 -5.35
N ILE A 80 4.56 -4.13 -4.21
CA ILE A 80 5.42 -3.82 -3.08
C ILE A 80 6.85 -4.25 -3.43
N ASP A 81 7.77 -3.31 -3.41
CA ASP A 81 9.17 -3.56 -3.75
C ASP A 81 10.00 -3.85 -2.50
N SER A 82 9.98 -2.92 -1.53
CA SER A 82 10.78 -3.08 -0.30
C SER A 82 10.15 -2.40 0.91
N SER A 83 10.67 -2.68 2.09
CA SER A 83 10.43 -1.84 3.27
C SER A 83 11.14 -0.50 3.14
N PHE A 84 10.61 0.53 3.80
CA PHE A 84 11.18 1.88 3.85
C PHE A 84 11.41 2.32 5.30
N GLY A 85 12.64 2.17 5.78
CA GLY A 85 13.05 2.56 7.13
C GLY A 85 12.39 1.71 8.24
N GLN A 86 12.36 2.25 9.47
CA GLN A 86 11.90 1.50 10.66
C GLN A 86 10.44 1.77 11.08
N SER A 87 9.67 2.48 10.25
CA SER A 87 8.34 2.99 10.63
C SER A 87 7.17 2.17 10.06
N GLY A 88 7.40 0.96 9.54
CA GLY A 88 6.35 0.20 8.87
C GLY A 88 5.95 0.77 7.50
N LYS A 89 6.75 1.68 6.94
CA LYS A 89 6.52 2.25 5.61
C LYS A 89 7.07 1.30 4.55
N CYS A 90 6.50 1.33 3.35
CA CYS A 90 6.97 0.51 2.24
C CYS A 90 7.12 1.33 0.97
N ARG A 91 8.03 0.87 0.10
CA ARG A 91 8.14 1.33 -1.28
C ARG A 91 7.18 0.51 -2.14
N LEU A 92 6.41 1.21 -2.94
CA LEU A 92 5.47 0.66 -3.89
C LEU A 92 5.85 1.15 -5.29
N VAL A 93 6.03 0.20 -6.20
CA VAL A 93 6.37 0.45 -7.61
C VAL A 93 5.12 0.26 -8.43
N LEU A 94 4.73 1.28 -9.18
CA LEU A 94 3.54 1.31 -10.02
C LEU A 94 3.85 0.71 -11.37
N ASN A 95 2.85 0.04 -11.97
CA ASN A 95 2.96 -0.43 -13.34
C ASN A 95 2.74 0.72 -14.34
N ASP A 96 1.91 1.68 -13.96
CA ASP A 96 1.54 2.85 -14.78
C ASP A 96 2.04 4.14 -14.12
N ASP A 97 2.30 5.13 -14.96
CA ASP A 97 2.75 6.45 -14.52
C ASP A 97 1.61 7.22 -13.83
N LEU A 98 1.93 7.81 -12.68
CA LEU A 98 1.01 8.74 -12.01
C LEU A 98 0.89 10.04 -12.81
N PRO A 99 -0.28 10.71 -12.74
CA PRO A 99 -0.47 12.00 -13.37
C PRO A 99 0.48 13.02 -12.74
N GLU A 100 1.11 13.84 -13.58
CA GLU A 100 2.13 14.81 -13.17
C GLU A 100 1.62 15.79 -12.11
N GLU A 101 0.33 16.13 -12.13
CA GLU A 101 -0.33 16.96 -11.11
C GLU A 101 -0.17 16.39 -9.70
N VAL A 102 -0.36 15.07 -9.57
CA VAL A 102 -0.21 14.35 -8.31
C VAL A 102 1.28 14.28 -7.97
N VAL A 103 2.14 13.94 -8.92
CA VAL A 103 3.59 13.87 -8.70
C VAL A 103 4.13 15.20 -8.18
N GLN A 104 3.77 16.33 -8.80
CA GLN A 104 4.17 17.69 -8.40
C GLN A 104 3.69 18.08 -7.00
N GLN A 105 2.53 17.59 -6.56
CA GLN A 105 2.02 17.88 -5.22
C GLN A 105 2.81 17.15 -4.12
N PHE A 106 3.39 15.99 -4.44
CA PHE A 106 4.16 15.17 -3.51
C PHE A 106 5.69 15.34 -3.67
N LEU A 107 6.19 15.86 -4.80
CA LEU A 107 7.57 16.33 -4.97
C LEU A 107 7.73 17.65 -4.22
N ARG A 108 8.49 17.63 -3.12
CA ARG A 108 8.79 18.86 -2.36
C ARG A 108 9.58 19.84 -3.22
N LYS A 109 8.95 20.89 -3.73
CA LYS A 109 9.66 22.13 -4.07
C LYS A 109 10.25 22.67 -2.77
N GLY A 110 11.58 22.73 -2.72
CA GLY A 110 12.32 23.12 -1.52
C GLY A 110 11.95 24.52 -1.05
N ALA A 111 11.24 24.61 0.07
CA ALA A 111 11.17 25.82 0.89
C ALA A 111 11.76 25.50 2.27
N LYS A 112 12.78 26.30 2.61
CA LYS A 112 13.56 26.27 3.85
C LYS A 112 12.68 26.25 5.11
N LYS A 113 13.20 25.54 6.13
CA LYS A 113 13.08 25.75 7.59
C LYS A 113 11.76 26.36 8.12
N THR A 114 11.06 25.65 8.99
CA THR A 114 10.88 26.00 10.42
C THR A 114 10.01 24.93 11.11
N THR A 115 10.42 24.53 12.30
CA THR A 115 9.98 23.38 13.09
C THR A 115 8.67 23.62 13.86
N GLU A 116 7.74 24.43 13.34
CA GLU A 116 6.53 24.85 14.09
C GLU A 116 5.28 25.07 13.20
N ALA A 117 5.10 24.28 12.13
CA ALA A 117 3.89 24.34 11.28
C ALA A 117 3.18 22.98 11.21
N ILE A 118 3.11 22.26 12.33
CA ILE A 118 2.62 20.88 12.35
C ILE A 118 1.09 20.78 12.19
N ASN A 119 0.28 21.84 12.31
CA ASN A 119 -1.18 21.66 12.39
C ASN A 119 -2.12 22.69 11.71
N VAL A 120 -1.68 23.63 10.85
CA VAL A 120 -2.59 24.72 10.36
C VAL A 120 -2.68 24.90 8.83
N LEU A 121 -2.18 23.97 8.01
CA LEU A 121 -2.41 23.98 6.55
C LEU A 121 -3.14 22.72 6.08
N GLY A 122 -4.22 22.39 6.78
CA GLY A 122 -5.21 21.43 6.30
C GLY A 122 -6.10 22.08 5.26
N GLN A 123 -5.79 21.90 3.97
CA GLN A 123 -6.76 21.92 2.88
C GLN A 123 -6.08 21.38 1.59
N ASP A 124 -6.66 20.31 1.05
CA ASP A 124 -6.46 19.71 -0.29
C ASP A 124 -5.08 19.19 -0.71
N ARG A 125 -4.41 18.41 0.14
CA ARG A 125 -3.53 17.37 -0.42
C ARG A 125 -4.39 16.24 -0.97
N VAL A 126 -4.21 15.88 -2.24
CA VAL A 126 -4.86 14.72 -2.86
C VAL A 126 -4.61 13.52 -1.95
N LYS A 127 -5.68 12.95 -1.39
CA LYS A 127 -5.58 11.75 -0.57
C LYS A 127 -5.46 10.57 -1.53
N ILE A 128 -4.35 9.86 -1.42
CA ILE A 128 -4.12 8.63 -2.16
C ILE A 128 -4.13 7.49 -1.15
N ASP A 129 -5.22 6.74 -1.18
CA ASP A 129 -5.36 5.54 -0.37
C ASP A 129 -4.74 4.36 -1.11
N VAL A 130 -4.14 3.45 -0.35
CA VAL A 130 -3.52 2.24 -0.88
C VAL A 130 -4.20 1.04 -0.26
N VAL A 131 -4.74 0.18 -1.09
CA VAL A 131 -5.42 -1.04 -0.69
C VAL A 131 -4.57 -2.24 -1.11
N LEU A 132 -4.23 -3.08 -0.15
CA LEU A 132 -3.58 -4.36 -0.37
C LEU A 132 -4.55 -5.48 0.02
N GLU A 133 -4.89 -6.33 -0.94
CA GLU A 133 -5.75 -7.50 -0.73
C GLU A 133 -4.97 -8.78 -0.96
N PHE A 134 -5.08 -9.71 -0.02
CA PHE A 134 -4.39 -10.98 -0.10
C PHE A 134 -5.13 -12.08 0.66
N LYS A 135 -4.91 -13.32 0.26
CA LYS A 135 -5.44 -14.52 0.90
C LYS A 135 -4.34 -15.15 1.74
N ARG A 136 -4.56 -15.26 3.05
CA ARG A 136 -3.65 -15.97 3.94
C ARG A 136 -4.09 -17.43 4.06
N HIS A 137 -3.20 -18.36 3.78
CA HIS A 137 -3.48 -19.77 4.04
C HIS A 137 -3.50 -20.02 5.56
N VAL A 138 -4.62 -20.51 6.06
CA VAL A 138 -4.90 -20.59 7.52
C VAL A 138 -4.04 -21.65 8.19
N PHE A 139 -3.83 -22.77 7.50
CA PHE A 139 -3.15 -23.94 8.02
C PHE A 139 -1.72 -24.09 7.50
N ASP A 140 -1.18 -23.10 6.78
CA ASP A 140 0.22 -23.14 6.39
C ASP A 140 1.14 -22.80 7.55
N VAL A 141 2.09 -23.69 7.81
CA VAL A 141 3.18 -23.44 8.76
C VAL A 141 4.05 -22.29 8.25
N LYS A 142 4.23 -22.16 6.93
CA LYS A 142 5.01 -21.10 6.29
C LYS A 142 4.26 -19.77 6.17
N ARG A 143 3.01 -19.70 6.64
CA ARG A 143 2.12 -18.53 6.56
C ARG A 143 2.08 -17.89 5.16
N ARG A 144 2.16 -18.73 4.11
CA ARG A 144 2.17 -18.27 2.73
C ARG A 144 0.95 -17.41 2.44
N ILE A 145 1.20 -16.36 1.68
CA ILE A 145 0.20 -15.43 1.22
C ILE A 145 0.04 -15.63 -0.28
N LEU A 146 -1.20 -15.64 -0.74
CA LEU A 146 -1.57 -15.75 -2.14
C LEU A 146 -2.38 -14.51 -2.53
N GLN A 147 -2.28 -14.12 -3.79
CA GLN A 147 -3.04 -13.02 -4.35
C GLN A 147 -3.51 -13.38 -5.75
#